data_AF-A0A3B0PHQ5-F1
#
_entry.id   AF-A0A3B0PHQ5-F1
#
_cell.length_a   1.000
_cell.length_b   1.000
_cell.length_c   1.000
_cell.angle_alpha   90.00
_cell.angle_beta   90.00
_cell.angle_gamma   90.00
#
_symmetry.space_group_name_H-M   'P 1'
#
loop_
_entity.id
_entity.type
_entity.pdbx_description
1 polymer ?
#
loop_
_entity_poly.entity_id
_entity_poly.type
_entity_poly.pdbx_seq_one_letter_code
_entity_poly.pdbx_strand_id
1 'polypeptide(L)'
;MHDLYHLEPNGIMAIVLPHGVLFRGNSEKQIRETLVKKGQIDTIIGLPANMFYGTSIPTIIMVLKKQRTGRDIFFVDASQLYIKDGKNNKFSHSHIKKISDIVNNKIEVSNLSRLVSYEEIKQNDFNLNISRYIDNFKKPEEYDLYSSMFGGISLEEMAKYDQFFATFPQIKNKIFSLNANDYYQIINNENDNIRQIILEDNDIKQYLNKYEMNANLLVNHIKQIIPSFKNMLNDKKPDIEENLSDFIFNDFEKIELLDIYDIYQIIVNNVDKITNDLELIYSYNEANKNITHKDILENEYERTKSGKNAKIVDW
;
A
#
# COMPACT_ATOMS: atom_id res chain seq x y z
N MET A 1 20.58 15.73 -16.81
CA MET A 1 20.73 16.19 -18.21
C MET A 1 21.52 15.20 -19.05
N HIS A 2 22.67 14.72 -18.56
CA HIS A 2 23.47 13.67 -19.22
C HIS A 2 22.63 12.45 -19.62
N ASP A 3 21.96 11.82 -18.66
CA ASP A 3 21.23 10.56 -18.93
C ASP A 3 20.05 10.76 -19.89
N LEU A 4 19.34 11.90 -19.75
CA LEU A 4 18.24 12.27 -20.66
C LEU A 4 18.72 12.47 -22.10
N TYR A 5 19.96 12.90 -22.32
CA TYR A 5 20.54 13.04 -23.65
C TYR A 5 20.69 11.68 -24.34
N HIS A 6 21.18 10.68 -23.59
CA HIS A 6 21.40 9.31 -24.05
C HIS A 6 20.13 8.46 -24.13
N LEU A 7 19.01 8.95 -23.60
CA LEU A 7 17.72 8.27 -23.67
C LEU A 7 17.24 8.16 -25.13
N GLU A 8 16.74 6.99 -25.51
CA GLU A 8 16.06 6.79 -26.79
C GLU A 8 14.79 7.65 -26.90
N PRO A 9 14.28 7.94 -28.12
CA PRO A 9 13.08 8.76 -28.29
C PRO A 9 11.86 8.29 -27.48
N ASN A 10 11.62 6.97 -27.46
CA ASN A 10 10.54 6.33 -26.70
C ASN A 10 11.00 5.78 -25.34
N GLY A 11 12.24 6.08 -24.94
CA GLY A 11 12.81 5.61 -23.68
C GLY A 11 12.15 6.27 -22.48
N ILE A 12 12.10 5.53 -21.38
CA ILE A 12 11.67 6.00 -20.06
C ILE A 12 12.88 5.98 -19.14
N MET A 13 13.11 7.08 -18.44
CA MET A 13 14.17 7.20 -17.44
C MET A 13 13.54 7.46 -16.08
N ALA A 14 13.90 6.70 -15.06
CA ALA A 14 13.55 6.99 -13.67
C ALA A 14 14.84 7.31 -12.91
N ILE A 15 14.89 8.45 -12.24
CA ILE A 15 16.06 8.89 -11.47
C ILE A 15 15.69 9.31 -10.06
N VAL A 16 16.51 8.92 -9.09
CA VAL A 16 16.38 9.33 -7.69
C VAL A 16 17.14 10.63 -7.48
N LEU A 17 16.46 11.65 -6.93
CA LEU A 17 17.04 12.97 -6.68
C LEU A 17 16.64 13.51 -5.30
N PRO A 18 17.41 14.41 -4.67
CA PRO A 18 16.95 15.17 -3.51
C PRO A 18 15.82 16.13 -3.91
N HIS A 19 14.95 16.50 -2.96
CA HIS A 19 13.84 17.45 -3.21
C HIS A 19 14.27 18.81 -3.78
N GLY A 20 15.52 19.25 -3.53
CA GLY A 20 16.01 20.56 -3.94
C GLY A 20 15.80 20.88 -5.43
N VAL A 21 15.93 19.88 -6.31
CA VAL A 21 15.78 20.05 -7.76
C VAL A 21 14.39 20.58 -8.17
N LEU A 22 13.37 20.37 -7.31
CA LEU A 22 12.00 20.77 -7.56
C LEU A 22 11.74 22.27 -7.40
N PHE A 23 12.53 22.95 -6.57
CA PHE A 23 12.19 24.32 -6.15
C PHE A 23 13.38 25.28 -6.06
N ARG A 24 14.63 24.80 -6.09
CA ARG A 24 15.81 25.67 -6.08
C ARG A 24 15.79 26.62 -7.28
N GLY A 25 16.31 27.83 -7.05
CA GLY A 25 16.30 28.95 -7.98
C GLY A 25 17.44 28.93 -9.00
N ASN A 26 17.71 30.10 -9.60
CA ASN A 26 18.86 30.35 -10.50
C ASN A 26 18.95 29.36 -11.67
N SER A 27 20.12 28.77 -11.89
CA SER A 27 20.39 27.82 -12.98
C SER A 27 19.53 26.57 -12.90
N GLU A 28 19.27 26.04 -11.69
CA GLU A 28 18.40 24.87 -11.51
C GLU A 28 16.95 25.17 -11.93
N LYS A 29 16.46 26.38 -11.66
CA LYS A 29 15.15 26.84 -12.15
C LYS A 29 15.09 26.84 -13.68
N GLN A 30 16.09 27.41 -14.36
CA GLN A 30 16.12 27.43 -15.83
C GLN A 30 16.11 26.04 -16.45
N ILE A 31 16.85 25.09 -15.86
CA ILE A 31 16.86 23.69 -16.29
C ILE A 31 15.47 23.08 -16.12
N ARG A 32 14.88 23.22 -14.92
CA ARG A 32 13.54 22.71 -14.61
C ARG A 32 12.47 23.28 -15.53
N GLU A 33 12.45 24.60 -15.75
CA GLU A 33 11.54 25.24 -16.69
C GLU A 33 11.66 24.65 -18.10
N THR A 34 12.89 24.41 -18.57
CA THR A 34 13.14 23.85 -19.88
C THR A 34 12.58 22.43 -19.99
N LEU A 35 12.79 21.59 -18.97
CA LEU A 35 12.25 20.23 -18.92
C LEU A 35 10.71 20.23 -18.93
N VAL A 36 10.09 21.11 -18.14
CA VAL A 36 8.61 21.25 -18.10
C VAL A 36 8.07 21.75 -19.45
N LYS A 37 8.67 22.80 -20.03
CA LYS A 37 8.24 23.37 -21.33
C LYS A 37 8.33 22.36 -22.47
N LYS A 38 9.34 21.49 -22.44
CA LYS A 38 9.51 20.39 -23.40
C LYS A 38 8.64 19.16 -23.10
N GLY A 39 7.88 19.17 -22.00
CA GLY A 39 7.09 18.01 -21.57
C GLY A 39 7.96 16.81 -21.20
N GLN A 40 9.20 16.99 -20.75
CA GLN A 40 10.12 15.88 -20.52
C GLN A 40 9.97 15.24 -19.14
N ILE A 41 9.30 15.92 -18.20
CA ILE A 41 8.95 15.36 -16.89
C ILE A 41 7.57 14.74 -17.01
N ASP A 42 7.45 13.44 -16.78
CA ASP A 42 6.19 12.69 -16.85
C ASP A 42 5.56 12.53 -15.46
N THR A 43 6.36 12.10 -14.48
CA THR A 43 5.89 11.83 -13.11
C THR A 43 6.93 12.27 -12.09
N ILE A 44 6.47 12.77 -10.94
CA ILE A 44 7.29 13.03 -9.75
C ILE A 44 6.69 12.25 -8.57
N ILE A 45 7.49 11.38 -7.97
CA ILE A 45 7.10 10.55 -6.82
C ILE A 45 7.92 10.98 -5.61
N GLY A 46 7.29 11.55 -4.59
CA GLY A 46 7.91 11.86 -3.30
C GLY A 46 8.08 10.60 -2.46
N LEU A 47 9.30 10.33 -2.01
CA LEU A 47 9.62 9.17 -1.18
C LEU A 47 9.59 9.52 0.32
N PRO A 48 9.38 8.52 1.19
CA PRO A 48 9.56 8.70 2.62
C PRO A 48 10.97 9.22 2.97
N ALA A 49 11.06 10.00 4.05
CA ALA A 49 12.34 10.32 4.68
C ALA A 49 13.02 9.05 5.22
N ASN A 50 14.33 9.11 5.52
CA ASN A 50 15.09 7.98 6.10
C ASN A 50 15.05 6.66 5.28
N MET A 51 14.84 6.71 3.97
CA MET A 51 14.85 5.51 3.10
C MET A 51 16.26 5.03 2.75
N PHE A 52 17.22 5.97 2.65
CA PHE A 52 18.57 5.69 2.17
C PHE A 52 19.58 5.65 3.31
N TYR A 53 20.55 4.73 3.24
CA TYR A 53 21.66 4.71 4.18
C TYR A 53 22.49 6.00 4.06
N GLY A 54 22.85 6.58 5.20
CA GLY A 54 23.72 7.76 5.26
C GLY A 54 23.02 9.12 5.10
N THR A 55 21.70 9.17 4.85
CA THR A 55 20.94 10.42 4.84
C THR A 55 19.51 10.25 5.32
N SER A 56 19.04 11.19 6.13
CA SER A 56 17.65 11.26 6.56
C SER A 56 16.75 12.05 5.62
N ILE A 57 17.33 12.69 4.61
CA ILE A 57 16.64 13.64 3.74
C ILE A 57 15.63 12.88 2.84
N PRO A 58 14.38 13.36 2.71
CA PRO A 58 13.43 12.82 1.75
C PRO A 58 13.92 13.05 0.31
N THR A 59 13.67 12.07 -0.53
CA THR A 59 14.10 12.05 -1.94
C THR A 59 12.90 11.87 -2.84
N ILE A 60 13.09 12.06 -4.13
CA ILE A 60 12.06 11.83 -5.14
C ILE A 60 12.54 10.82 -6.17
N ILE A 61 11.60 10.16 -6.84
CA ILE A 61 11.81 9.55 -8.14
C ILE A 61 11.20 10.49 -9.18
N MET A 62 12.01 10.93 -10.14
CA MET A 62 11.54 11.68 -11.29
C MET A 62 11.55 10.78 -12.52
N VAL A 63 10.37 10.59 -13.12
CA VAL A 63 10.21 9.85 -14.36
C VAL A 63 10.26 10.84 -15.52
N LEU A 64 11.21 10.64 -16.42
CA LEU A 64 11.47 11.45 -17.59
C LEU A 64 11.19 10.66 -18.87
N LYS A 65 10.60 11.32 -19.86
CA LYS A 65 10.39 10.78 -21.22
C LYS A 65 10.92 11.80 -22.22
N LYS A 66 11.68 11.34 -23.21
CA LYS A 66 12.31 12.24 -24.20
C LYS A 66 11.27 12.85 -25.15
N GLN A 67 10.31 12.03 -25.58
CA GLN A 67 9.16 12.44 -26.37
C GLN A 67 7.89 11.91 -25.68
N ARG A 68 6.92 12.81 -25.46
CA ARG A 68 5.56 12.44 -25.06
C ARG A 68 4.57 13.48 -25.55
N THR A 69 3.31 13.08 -25.61
CA THR A 69 2.20 13.99 -25.79
C THR A 69 1.84 14.66 -24.46
N GLY A 70 1.48 15.94 -24.52
CA GLY A 70 1.15 16.72 -23.32
C GLY A 70 2.36 17.21 -22.53
N ARG A 71 2.08 18.10 -21.57
CA ARG A 71 3.08 18.72 -20.69
C ARG A 71 2.68 18.67 -19.21
N ASP A 72 1.55 18.04 -18.92
CA ASP A 72 1.04 17.88 -17.57
C ASP A 72 1.90 16.88 -16.81
N ILE A 73 2.09 17.09 -15.52
CA ILE A 73 2.97 16.28 -14.68
C ILE A 73 2.12 15.57 -13.66
N PHE A 74 2.32 14.26 -13.54
CA PHE A 74 1.65 13.47 -12.53
C PHE A 74 2.46 13.50 -11.24
N PHE A 75 1.86 13.96 -10.15
CA PHE A 75 2.48 14.01 -8.84
C PHE A 75 1.97 12.86 -7.99
N VAL A 76 2.87 12.23 -7.24
CA VAL A 76 2.55 11.22 -6.22
C VAL A 76 3.32 11.57 -4.95
N ASP A 77 2.62 11.73 -3.83
CA ASP A 77 3.24 11.91 -2.51
C ASP A 77 3.20 10.61 -1.70
N ALA A 78 4.21 9.77 -1.87
CA ALA A 78 4.36 8.54 -1.10
C ALA A 78 5.13 8.75 0.22
N SER A 79 5.30 9.99 0.70
CA SER A 79 6.11 10.29 1.90
C SER A 79 5.60 9.61 3.17
N GLN A 80 4.30 9.32 3.25
CA GLN A 80 3.65 8.62 4.38
C GLN A 80 3.54 7.10 4.18
N LEU A 81 3.87 6.58 2.99
CA LEU A 81 3.75 5.16 2.68
C LEU A 81 5.04 4.43 3.06
N TYR A 82 5.22 4.09 4.34
CA TYR A 82 6.39 3.33 4.76
C TYR A 82 6.10 2.40 5.94
N ILE A 83 6.92 1.37 6.05
CA ILE A 83 7.07 0.59 7.27
C ILE A 83 8.41 0.92 7.91
N LYS A 84 8.45 0.95 9.25
CA LYS A 84 9.69 1.17 10.00
C LYS A 84 10.59 -0.06 9.89
N ASP A 85 11.86 0.16 9.60
CA ASP A 85 12.91 -0.86 9.60
C ASP A 85 14.11 -0.35 10.40
N GLY A 86 14.04 -0.56 11.72
CA GLY A 86 14.97 0.04 12.67
C GLY A 86 14.92 1.58 12.62
N LYS A 87 16.04 2.20 12.26
CA LYS A 87 16.14 3.67 12.11
C LYS A 87 15.71 4.15 10.73
N ASN A 88 15.62 3.25 9.76
CA ASN A 88 15.27 3.57 8.38
C ASN A 88 13.78 3.28 8.13
N ASN A 89 13.31 3.80 7.01
CA ASN A 89 12.00 3.48 6.46
C ASN A 89 12.21 2.59 5.23
N LYS A 90 11.25 1.72 4.94
CA LYS A 90 11.20 0.97 3.68
C LYS A 90 9.79 0.91 3.12
N PHE A 91 9.68 0.65 1.83
CA PHE A 91 8.41 0.26 1.25
C PHE A 91 8.11 -1.21 1.53
N SER A 92 6.84 -1.50 1.73
CA SER A 92 6.31 -2.87 1.63
C SER A 92 6.03 -3.19 0.15
N HIS A 93 5.79 -4.47 -0.17
CA HIS A 93 5.39 -4.88 -1.52
C HIS A 93 4.09 -4.21 -1.96
N SER A 94 3.13 -4.08 -1.04
CA SER A 94 1.87 -3.35 -1.28
C SER A 94 2.06 -1.88 -1.59
N HIS A 95 2.97 -1.19 -0.90
CA HIS A 95 3.27 0.21 -1.20
C HIS A 95 3.83 0.35 -2.63
N ILE A 96 4.76 -0.51 -3.02
CA ILE A 96 5.35 -0.49 -4.37
C ILE A 96 4.27 -0.76 -5.43
N LYS A 97 3.46 -1.79 -5.23
CA LYS A 97 2.37 -2.16 -6.15
C LYS A 97 1.34 -1.04 -6.29
N LYS A 98 0.89 -0.46 -5.17
CA LYS A 98 -0.04 0.69 -5.14
C LYS A 98 0.51 1.90 -5.88
N ILE A 99 1.76 2.28 -5.63
CA ILE A 99 2.41 3.40 -6.34
C ILE A 99 2.54 3.09 -7.83
N SER A 100 2.95 1.87 -8.19
CA SER A 100 3.08 1.44 -9.58
C SER A 100 1.75 1.52 -10.34
N ASP A 101 0.68 0.98 -9.77
CA ASP A 101 -0.66 1.01 -10.38
C ASP A 101 -1.17 2.45 -10.53
N ILE A 102 -0.97 3.29 -9.51
CA ILE A 102 -1.33 4.72 -9.54
C ILE A 102 -0.57 5.45 -10.66
N VAL A 103 0.73 5.20 -10.81
CA VAL A 103 1.57 5.88 -11.81
C VAL A 103 1.29 5.39 -13.22
N ASN A 104 1.13 4.08 -13.41
CA ASN A 104 0.88 3.48 -14.72
C ASN A 104 -0.48 3.88 -15.28
N ASN A 105 -1.50 3.94 -14.41
CA ASN A 105 -2.88 4.26 -14.79
C ASN A 105 -3.24 5.74 -14.58
N LYS A 106 -2.33 6.55 -14.03
CA LYS A 106 -2.54 7.98 -13.71
C LYS A 106 -3.78 8.23 -12.85
N ILE A 107 -3.98 7.37 -11.84
CA ILE A 107 -5.15 7.42 -10.96
C ILE A 107 -4.98 8.55 -9.94
N GLU A 108 -5.86 9.54 -9.95
CA GLU A 108 -5.87 10.60 -8.94
C GLU A 108 -6.54 10.11 -7.65
N VAL A 109 -5.81 10.23 -6.54
CA VAL A 109 -6.23 9.80 -5.21
C VAL A 109 -6.01 10.96 -4.25
N SER A 110 -7.06 11.33 -3.50
CA SER A 110 -6.98 12.42 -2.53
C SER A 110 -5.77 12.26 -1.61
N ASN A 111 -5.03 13.35 -1.42
CA ASN A 111 -3.85 13.44 -0.55
C ASN A 111 -2.66 12.54 -0.96
N LEU A 112 -2.74 11.84 -2.10
CA LEU A 112 -1.71 10.90 -2.54
C LEU A 112 -1.25 11.16 -3.97
N SER A 113 -2.13 11.43 -4.92
CA SER A 113 -1.77 11.63 -6.32
C SER A 113 -2.67 12.62 -7.04
N ARG A 114 -2.08 13.37 -7.98
CA ARG A 114 -2.79 14.39 -8.76
C ARG A 114 -2.13 14.63 -10.10
N LEU A 115 -2.92 14.77 -11.16
CA LEU A 115 -2.44 15.23 -12.46
C LEU A 115 -2.50 16.76 -12.50
N VAL A 116 -1.34 17.40 -12.66
CA VAL A 116 -1.23 18.86 -12.63
C VAL A 116 -0.97 19.38 -14.03
N SER A 117 -1.80 20.32 -14.47
CA SER A 117 -1.69 20.92 -15.79
C SER A 117 -0.44 21.78 -15.96
N TYR A 118 0.07 21.87 -17.19
CA TYR A 118 1.17 22.79 -17.52
C TYR A 118 0.88 24.24 -17.09
N GLU A 119 -0.35 24.72 -17.26
CA GLU A 119 -0.70 26.09 -16.91
C GLU A 119 -0.66 26.33 -15.39
N GLU A 120 -1.11 25.37 -14.58
CA GLU A 120 -0.99 25.44 -13.11
C GLU A 120 0.48 25.44 -12.68
N ILE A 121 1.34 24.63 -13.32
CA ILE A 121 2.78 24.62 -13.04
C ILE A 121 3.42 25.97 -13.40
N LYS A 122 3.01 26.57 -14.52
CA LYS A 122 3.50 27.88 -14.97
C LYS A 122 3.04 29.00 -14.02
N GLN A 123 1.80 28.97 -13.54
CA GLN A 123 1.30 29.90 -12.52
C GLN A 123 2.08 29.79 -11.21
N ASN A 124 2.54 28.58 -10.87
CA ASN A 124 3.41 28.31 -9.73
C ASN A 124 4.91 28.58 -10.01
N ASP A 125 5.24 29.39 -11.03
CA ASP A 125 6.61 29.79 -11.36
C ASP A 125 7.55 28.58 -11.60
N PHE A 126 6.98 27.51 -12.17
CA PHE A 126 7.63 26.22 -12.39
C PHE A 126 8.21 25.59 -11.11
N ASN A 127 7.66 25.93 -9.94
CA ASN A 127 8.00 25.27 -8.68
C ASN A 127 7.29 23.92 -8.61
N LEU A 128 8.06 22.84 -8.63
CA LEU A 128 7.54 21.46 -8.63
C LEU A 128 7.50 20.85 -7.22
N ASN A 129 7.53 21.65 -6.15
CA ASN A 129 7.41 21.13 -4.80
C ASN A 129 6.05 20.44 -4.63
N ILE A 130 6.08 19.17 -4.23
CA ILE A 130 4.90 18.28 -4.19
C ILE A 130 3.79 18.85 -3.30
N SER A 131 4.16 19.45 -2.16
CA SER A 131 3.21 20.03 -1.21
C SER A 131 2.43 21.25 -1.73
N ARG A 132 2.78 21.78 -2.92
CA ARG A 132 1.98 22.81 -3.60
C ARG A 132 0.79 22.25 -4.34
N TYR A 133 0.84 20.96 -4.69
CA TYR A 133 -0.14 20.32 -5.55
C TYR A 133 -0.96 19.27 -4.82
N ILE A 134 -0.38 18.65 -3.80
CA ILE A 134 -1.00 17.61 -2.97
C ILE A 134 -0.89 18.06 -1.50
N ASP A 135 -2.04 18.19 -0.85
CA ASP A 135 -2.12 18.43 0.59
C ASP A 135 -2.19 17.07 1.31
N ASN A 136 -1.10 16.71 1.96
CA ASN A 136 -0.97 15.49 2.76
C ASN A 136 -0.68 15.79 4.23
N PHE A 137 -0.97 17.02 4.67
CA PHE A 137 -0.83 17.36 6.08
C PHE A 137 -1.96 16.71 6.86
N LYS A 138 -1.61 15.93 7.89
CA LYS A 138 -2.58 15.52 8.90
C LYS A 138 -3.09 16.78 9.58
N LYS A 139 -4.35 17.14 9.33
CA LYS A 139 -5.03 18.17 10.10
C LYS A 139 -5.02 17.73 11.57
N PRO A 140 -4.74 18.64 12.52
CA PRO A 140 -4.83 18.31 13.94
C PRO A 140 -6.22 17.74 14.24
N GLU A 141 -6.29 16.78 15.16
CA GLU A 141 -7.59 16.32 15.64
C GLU A 141 -8.27 17.49 16.37
N GLU A 142 -9.34 17.98 15.75
CA GLU A 142 -10.24 18.92 16.38
C GLU A 142 -11.23 18.12 17.22
N TYR A 143 -11.25 18.41 18.52
CA TYR A 143 -12.19 17.85 19.49
C TYR A 143 -13.28 18.86 19.77
N ASP A 144 -14.52 18.40 19.79
CA ASP A 144 -15.63 19.26 20.18
C ASP A 144 -15.57 19.54 21.69
N LEU A 145 -15.60 20.84 22.04
CA LEU A 145 -15.48 21.28 23.42
C LEU A 145 -16.68 20.83 24.26
N TYR A 146 -17.88 20.81 23.68
CA TYR A 146 -19.08 20.40 24.38
C TYR A 146 -19.07 18.89 24.66
N SER A 147 -18.73 18.06 23.67
CA SER A 147 -18.51 16.62 23.82
C SER A 147 -17.49 16.33 24.93
N SER A 148 -16.42 17.13 25.01
CA SER A 148 -15.38 17.01 26.03
C SER A 148 -15.86 17.37 27.44
N MET A 149 -16.79 18.31 27.57
CA MET A 149 -17.29 18.79 28.87
C MET A 149 -18.52 18.04 29.37
N PHE A 150 -19.42 17.65 28.47
CA PHE A 150 -20.76 17.15 28.79
C PHE A 150 -21.02 15.74 28.25
N GLY A 151 -20.05 15.16 27.54
CA GLY A 151 -20.20 13.87 26.87
C GLY A 151 -21.03 13.96 25.59
N GLY A 152 -21.14 12.82 24.90
CA GLY A 152 -21.74 12.72 23.58
C GLY A 152 -20.71 12.83 22.45
N ILE A 153 -21.20 12.72 21.22
CA ILE A 153 -20.38 12.77 20.00
C ILE A 153 -21.00 13.82 19.07
N SER A 154 -20.20 14.76 18.59
CA SER A 154 -20.69 15.81 17.69
C SER A 154 -21.05 15.26 16.31
N LEU A 155 -21.86 16.02 15.56
CA LEU A 155 -22.17 15.67 14.17
C LEU A 155 -20.89 15.58 13.30
N GLU A 156 -19.93 16.47 13.52
CA GLU A 156 -18.67 16.52 12.77
C GLU A 156 -17.78 15.31 13.07
N GLU A 157 -17.67 14.90 14.33
CA GLU A 157 -16.94 13.69 14.71
C GLU A 157 -17.59 12.44 14.13
N MET A 158 -18.93 12.39 14.13
CA MET A 158 -19.67 11.26 13.58
C MET A 158 -19.55 11.19 12.05
N ALA A 159 -19.49 12.33 11.37
CA ALA A 159 -19.35 12.42 9.91
C ALA A 159 -18.01 11.83 9.41
N LYS A 160 -16.95 11.84 10.24
CA LYS A 160 -15.67 11.18 9.93
C LYS A 160 -15.81 9.67 9.67
N TYR A 161 -16.89 9.06 10.17
CA TYR A 161 -17.18 7.63 10.03
C TYR A 161 -18.34 7.34 9.06
N ASP A 162 -18.76 8.32 8.25
CA ASP A 162 -19.89 8.13 7.34
C ASP A 162 -19.67 7.01 6.33
N GLN A 163 -18.43 6.81 5.86
CA GLN A 163 -18.11 5.66 5.00
C GLN A 163 -18.37 4.32 5.70
N PHE A 164 -18.01 4.21 6.99
CA PHE A 164 -18.25 3.00 7.77
C PHE A 164 -19.75 2.76 7.99
N PHE A 165 -20.49 3.80 8.34
CA PHE A 165 -21.94 3.68 8.56
C PHE A 165 -22.74 3.57 7.27
N ALA A 166 -22.20 3.99 6.13
CA ALA A 166 -22.80 3.70 4.83
C ALA A 166 -22.76 2.18 4.53
N THR A 167 -21.67 1.50 4.91
CA THR A 167 -21.56 0.04 4.82
C THR A 167 -22.49 -0.68 5.81
N PHE A 168 -22.70 -0.11 7.00
CA PHE A 168 -23.53 -0.69 8.06
C PHE A 168 -24.63 0.27 8.56
N PRO A 169 -25.66 0.57 7.74
CA PRO A 169 -26.64 1.61 8.05
C PRO A 169 -27.49 1.30 9.29
N GLN A 170 -27.81 0.02 9.53
CA GLN A 170 -28.64 -0.37 10.69
C GLN A 170 -27.93 -0.16 12.02
N ILE A 171 -26.59 -0.26 12.03
CA ILE A 171 -25.80 -0.16 13.26
C ILE A 171 -25.83 1.25 13.83
N LYS A 172 -25.72 2.27 12.97
CA LYS A 172 -25.70 3.68 13.42
C LYS A 172 -26.92 3.98 14.29
N ASN A 173 -28.10 3.59 13.82
CA ASN A 173 -29.38 3.86 14.49
C ASN A 173 -29.63 2.95 15.70
N LYS A 174 -29.00 1.78 15.77
CA LYS A 174 -29.10 0.86 16.92
C LYS A 174 -28.21 1.27 18.09
N ILE A 175 -27.06 1.89 17.78
CA ILE A 175 -26.07 2.27 18.80
C ILE A 175 -26.25 3.73 19.22
N PHE A 176 -26.58 4.63 18.29
CA PHE A 176 -26.61 6.07 18.53
C PHE A 176 -27.99 6.69 18.33
N SER A 177 -28.37 7.60 19.22
CA SER A 177 -29.52 8.49 19.07
C SER A 177 -29.08 9.94 19.17
N LEU A 178 -29.77 10.83 18.46
CA LEU A 178 -29.53 12.26 18.58
C LEU A 178 -30.27 12.82 19.80
N ASN A 179 -29.59 13.61 20.60
CA ASN A 179 -30.21 14.33 21.72
C ASN A 179 -30.77 15.70 21.27
N ALA A 180 -31.41 16.42 22.20
CA ALA A 180 -32.03 17.72 21.93
C ALA A 180 -31.03 18.84 21.57
N ASN A 181 -29.74 18.63 21.80
CA ASN A 181 -28.67 19.61 21.52
C ASN A 181 -27.89 19.26 20.25
N ASP A 182 -28.40 18.35 19.40
CA ASP A 182 -27.75 17.87 18.18
C ASP A 182 -26.44 17.07 18.39
N TYR A 183 -26.29 16.43 19.55
CA TYR A 183 -25.19 15.50 19.84
C TYR A 183 -25.69 14.05 19.86
N TYR A 184 -24.88 13.12 19.32
CA TYR A 184 -25.15 11.70 19.43
C TYR A 184 -24.85 11.18 20.83
N GLN A 185 -25.72 10.33 21.35
CA GLN A 185 -25.58 9.58 22.59
C GLN A 185 -25.72 8.09 22.32
N ILE A 186 -25.05 7.27 23.14
CA ILE A 186 -25.15 5.81 23.03
C ILE A 186 -26.46 5.36 23.67
N ILE A 187 -27.31 4.67 22.91
CA ILE A 187 -28.66 4.26 23.33
C ILE A 187 -28.60 3.15 24.38
N ASN A 188 -27.72 2.15 24.19
CA ASN A 188 -27.68 0.92 24.98
C ASN A 188 -26.28 0.69 25.56
N ASN A 189 -26.00 1.32 26.71
CA ASN A 189 -24.77 1.04 27.49
C ASN A 189 -25.02 0.24 28.77
N GLU A 190 -26.24 -0.29 28.96
CA GLU A 190 -26.52 -1.19 30.08
C GLU A 190 -25.96 -2.59 29.78
N ASN A 191 -25.00 -3.05 30.59
CA ASN A 191 -24.37 -4.39 30.56
C ASN A 191 -23.46 -4.72 29.35
N ASP A 192 -22.76 -3.75 28.74
CA ASP A 192 -21.80 -3.99 27.64
C ASP A 192 -22.39 -4.71 26.40
N ASN A 193 -23.71 -4.63 26.20
CA ASN A 193 -24.44 -5.40 25.19
C ASN A 193 -24.22 -4.92 23.73
N ILE A 194 -23.42 -3.87 23.53
CA ILE A 194 -23.07 -3.32 22.21
C ILE A 194 -22.45 -4.38 21.31
N ARG A 195 -21.59 -5.24 21.88
CA ARG A 195 -20.93 -6.32 21.12
C ARG A 195 -21.94 -7.31 20.55
N GLN A 196 -22.95 -7.69 21.34
CA GLN A 196 -23.98 -8.62 20.89
C GLN A 196 -24.86 -7.97 19.80
N ILE A 197 -25.24 -6.71 19.97
CA ILE A 197 -26.00 -5.94 18.97
C ILE A 197 -25.25 -5.91 17.63
N ILE A 198 -23.93 -5.67 17.67
CA ILE A 198 -23.06 -5.68 16.49
C ILE A 198 -23.00 -7.08 15.86
N LEU A 199 -22.75 -8.13 16.64
CA LEU A 199 -22.62 -9.50 16.12
C LEU A 199 -23.94 -10.07 15.59
N GLU A 200 -25.07 -9.67 16.16
CA GLU A 200 -26.38 -10.13 15.72
C GLU A 200 -26.92 -9.37 14.52
N ASP A 201 -26.32 -8.23 14.19
CA ASP A 201 -26.72 -7.37 13.08
C ASP A 201 -26.63 -8.10 11.73
N ASN A 202 -27.66 -7.91 10.90
CA ASN A 202 -27.77 -8.60 9.63
C ASN A 202 -26.74 -8.07 8.61
N ASP A 203 -26.43 -6.77 8.61
CA ASP A 203 -25.49 -6.18 7.67
C ASP A 203 -24.08 -6.72 7.94
N ILE A 204 -23.71 -6.86 9.23
CA ILE A 204 -22.45 -7.51 9.64
C ILE A 204 -22.41 -8.98 9.26
N LYS A 205 -23.47 -9.74 9.53
CA LYS A 205 -23.51 -11.16 9.17
C LYS A 205 -23.36 -11.36 7.66
N GLN A 206 -24.01 -10.52 6.85
CA GLN A 206 -23.87 -10.55 5.39
C GLN A 206 -22.45 -10.18 4.95
N TYR A 207 -21.86 -9.15 5.56
CA TYR A 207 -20.48 -8.75 5.31
C TYR A 207 -19.47 -9.87 5.63
N LEU A 208 -19.61 -10.52 6.79
CA LEU A 208 -18.76 -11.66 7.19
C LEU A 208 -18.94 -12.87 6.26
N ASN A 209 -20.18 -13.18 5.85
CA ASN A 209 -20.43 -14.25 4.90
C ASN A 209 -19.78 -13.95 3.53
N LYS A 210 -19.84 -12.70 3.06
CA LYS A 210 -19.16 -12.28 1.81
C LYS A 210 -17.64 -12.46 1.93
N TYR A 211 -17.08 -12.05 3.07
CA TYR A 211 -15.66 -12.24 3.36
C TYR A 211 -15.26 -13.73 3.34
N GLU A 212 -16.05 -14.60 3.98
CA GLU A 212 -15.81 -16.05 4.01
C GLU A 212 -15.92 -16.68 2.61
N MET A 213 -16.90 -16.27 1.81
CA MET A 213 -17.03 -16.70 0.42
C MET A 213 -15.79 -16.34 -0.40
N ASN A 214 -15.30 -15.10 -0.28
CA ASN A 214 -14.09 -14.66 -1.00
C ASN A 214 -12.83 -15.36 -0.52
N ALA A 215 -12.71 -15.62 0.79
CA ALA A 215 -11.60 -16.42 1.33
C ALA A 215 -11.61 -17.85 0.76
N ASN A 216 -12.79 -18.47 0.62
CA ASN A 216 -12.91 -19.79 0.00
C ASN A 216 -12.55 -19.78 -1.48
N LEU A 217 -12.90 -18.72 -2.23
CA LEU A 217 -12.48 -18.55 -3.62
C LEU A 217 -10.95 -18.49 -3.73
N LEU A 218 -10.30 -17.71 -2.86
CA LEU A 218 -8.84 -17.62 -2.82
C LEU A 218 -8.19 -18.98 -2.52
N VAL A 219 -8.69 -19.70 -1.51
CA VAL A 219 -8.18 -21.04 -1.17
C VAL A 219 -8.34 -22.02 -2.34
N ASN A 220 -9.48 -21.97 -3.04
CA ASN A 220 -9.71 -22.82 -4.21
C ASN A 220 -8.77 -22.46 -5.37
N HIS A 221 -8.51 -21.17 -5.59
CA HIS A 221 -7.59 -20.71 -6.61
C HIS A 221 -6.14 -21.16 -6.31
N ILE A 222 -5.69 -21.04 -5.05
CA ILE A 222 -4.38 -21.55 -4.61
C ILE A 222 -4.24 -23.05 -4.92
N LYS A 223 -5.28 -23.86 -4.65
CA LYS A 223 -5.29 -25.31 -4.96
C LYS A 223 -5.21 -25.61 -6.46
N GLN A 224 -5.68 -24.69 -7.32
CA GLN A 224 -5.59 -24.84 -8.77
C GLN A 224 -4.18 -24.53 -9.28
N ILE A 225 -3.56 -23.46 -8.77
CA ILE A 225 -2.18 -23.10 -9.12
C ILE A 225 -1.21 -24.18 -8.63
N ILE A 226 -1.46 -24.71 -7.43
CA ILE A 226 -0.59 -25.68 -6.76
C ILE A 226 -1.35 -27.00 -6.58
N PRO A 227 -1.54 -27.80 -7.66
CA PRO A 227 -2.29 -29.05 -7.56
C PRO A 227 -1.48 -30.17 -6.91
N SER A 228 -0.14 -30.08 -6.91
CA SER A 228 0.73 -31.04 -6.22
C SER A 228 2.12 -30.49 -5.92
N PHE A 229 2.78 -31.06 -4.90
CA PHE A 229 4.17 -30.76 -4.53
C PHE A 229 5.16 -30.92 -5.70
N LYS A 230 4.93 -31.88 -6.59
CA LYS A 230 5.79 -32.15 -7.75
C LYS A 230 5.70 -31.06 -8.82
N ASN A 231 4.55 -30.39 -8.94
CA ASN A 231 4.37 -29.28 -9.89
C ASN A 231 5.01 -28.00 -9.35
N MET A 232 4.95 -27.76 -8.03
CA MET A 232 5.62 -26.62 -7.39
C MET A 232 7.14 -26.58 -7.59
N LEU A 233 7.78 -27.74 -7.78
CA LEU A 233 9.22 -27.81 -8.04
C LEU A 233 9.59 -27.40 -9.47
N ASN A 234 8.62 -27.48 -10.39
CA ASN A 234 8.79 -27.11 -11.79
C ASN A 234 8.36 -25.66 -12.06
N ASP A 235 7.40 -25.15 -11.30
CA ASP A 235 6.91 -23.78 -11.40
C ASP A 235 7.86 -22.81 -10.67
N LYS A 236 8.16 -21.66 -11.29
CA LYS A 236 9.08 -20.71 -10.67
C LYS A 236 8.32 -19.81 -9.70
N LYS A 237 9.01 -19.36 -8.65
CA LYS A 237 8.50 -18.37 -7.68
C LYS A 237 7.73 -17.19 -8.31
N PRO A 238 8.24 -16.53 -9.38
CA PRO A 238 7.54 -15.41 -10.01
C PRO A 238 6.17 -15.80 -10.57
N ASP A 239 6.00 -17.04 -11.05
CA ASP A 239 4.76 -17.49 -11.66
C ASP A 239 3.65 -17.61 -10.59
N ILE A 240 3.97 -18.10 -9.39
CA ILE A 240 2.99 -18.22 -8.30
C ILE A 240 2.55 -16.84 -7.78
N GLU A 241 3.51 -15.93 -7.59
CA GLU A 241 3.20 -14.57 -7.14
C GLU A 241 2.36 -13.82 -8.16
N GLU A 242 2.71 -13.91 -9.45
CA GLU A 242 1.98 -13.26 -10.54
C GLU A 242 0.54 -13.78 -10.65
N ASN A 243 0.34 -15.11 -10.64
CA ASN A 243 -1.01 -15.70 -10.69
C ASN A 243 -1.87 -15.28 -9.48
N LEU A 244 -1.32 -15.30 -8.27
CA LEU A 244 -2.07 -14.90 -7.08
C LEU A 244 -2.35 -13.40 -7.05
N SER A 245 -1.40 -12.58 -7.50
CA SER A 245 -1.60 -11.14 -7.68
C SER A 245 -2.74 -10.89 -8.67
N ASP A 246 -2.70 -11.53 -9.84
CA ASP A 246 -3.72 -11.35 -10.88
C ASP A 246 -5.11 -11.76 -10.39
N PHE A 247 -5.22 -12.88 -9.66
CA PHE A 247 -6.47 -13.29 -9.04
C PHE A 247 -6.98 -12.26 -8.04
N ILE A 248 -6.11 -11.73 -7.16
CA ILE A 248 -6.52 -10.70 -6.21
C ILE A 248 -7.05 -9.48 -6.96
N PHE A 249 -6.29 -8.93 -7.90
CA PHE A 249 -6.64 -7.65 -8.51
C PHE A 249 -7.76 -7.72 -9.55
N ASN A 250 -8.00 -8.88 -10.17
CA ASN A 250 -8.98 -9.03 -11.24
C ASN A 250 -10.24 -9.81 -10.82
N ASP A 251 -10.09 -10.87 -10.03
CA ASP A 251 -11.19 -11.81 -9.73
C ASP A 251 -11.73 -11.69 -8.30
N PHE A 252 -10.97 -11.07 -7.39
CA PHE A 252 -11.42 -10.89 -6.01
C PHE A 252 -12.50 -9.81 -5.93
N GLU A 253 -13.70 -10.20 -5.48
CA GLU A 253 -14.80 -9.26 -5.40
C GLU A 253 -14.50 -8.16 -4.36
N LYS A 254 -14.69 -6.90 -4.76
CA LYS A 254 -14.47 -5.75 -3.88
C LYS A 254 -15.37 -5.86 -2.63
N ILE A 255 -14.73 -5.77 -1.47
CA ILE A 255 -15.37 -5.66 -0.16
C ILE A 255 -15.12 -4.24 0.34
N GLU A 256 -16.19 -3.53 0.76
CA GLU A 256 -16.05 -2.19 1.34
C GLU A 256 -15.19 -2.25 2.61
N LEU A 257 -14.45 -1.16 2.91
CA LEU A 257 -13.53 -1.07 4.06
C LEU A 257 -12.29 -1.98 4.02
N LEU A 258 -12.13 -2.81 2.99
CA LEU A 258 -10.96 -3.65 2.77
C LEU A 258 -10.06 -3.02 1.69
N ASP A 259 -8.79 -2.75 2.03
CA ASP A 259 -7.80 -2.35 1.03
C ASP A 259 -7.20 -3.61 0.39
N ILE A 260 -7.42 -3.76 -0.92
CA ILE A 260 -6.93 -4.88 -1.73
C ILE A 260 -5.40 -5.01 -1.68
N TYR A 261 -4.69 -3.88 -1.50
CA TYR A 261 -3.24 -3.87 -1.39
C TYR A 261 -2.77 -4.51 -0.08
N ASP A 262 -3.56 -4.47 0.99
CA ASP A 262 -3.25 -5.15 2.25
C ASP A 262 -3.37 -6.67 2.11
N ILE A 263 -4.36 -7.15 1.34
CA ILE A 263 -4.49 -8.56 1.00
C ILE A 263 -3.27 -9.03 0.21
N TYR A 264 -2.87 -8.27 -0.81
CA TYR A 264 -1.68 -8.55 -1.60
C TYR A 264 -0.42 -8.63 -0.72
N GLN A 265 -0.26 -7.74 0.26
CA GLN A 265 0.87 -7.80 1.18
C GLN A 265 0.92 -9.12 1.98
N ILE A 266 -0.24 -9.57 2.46
CA ILE A 266 -0.35 -10.82 3.22
C ILE A 266 0.05 -11.99 2.31
N ILE A 267 -0.40 -12.01 1.06
CA ILE A 267 -0.05 -13.08 0.12
C ILE A 267 1.45 -13.12 -0.13
N VAL A 268 2.07 -12.00 -0.55
CA VAL A 268 3.50 -11.97 -0.88
C VAL A 268 4.35 -12.43 0.32
N ASN A 269 4.01 -11.97 1.52
CA ASN A 269 4.71 -12.40 2.74
C ASN A 269 4.65 -13.91 2.97
N ASN A 270 3.56 -14.57 2.57
CA ASN A 270 3.41 -16.02 2.71
C ASN A 270 3.99 -16.79 1.53
N VAL A 271 3.90 -16.27 0.29
CA VAL A 271 4.55 -16.86 -0.89
C VAL A 271 6.07 -16.91 -0.71
N ASP A 272 6.67 -15.87 -0.15
CA ASP A 272 8.09 -15.83 0.18
C ASP A 272 8.48 -16.96 1.14
N LYS A 273 7.69 -17.18 2.19
CA LYS A 273 7.91 -18.27 3.15
C LYS A 273 7.75 -19.63 2.49
N ILE A 274 6.63 -19.84 1.80
CA ILE A 274 6.32 -21.07 1.10
C ILE A 274 7.43 -21.43 0.11
N THR A 275 7.92 -20.46 -0.67
CA THR A 275 8.99 -20.73 -1.64
C THR A 275 10.29 -21.13 -0.95
N ASN A 276 10.69 -20.43 0.11
CA ASN A 276 11.89 -20.80 0.87
C ASN A 276 11.77 -22.23 1.44
N ASP A 277 10.59 -22.60 1.96
CA ASP A 277 10.34 -23.93 2.51
C ASP A 277 10.41 -25.00 1.42
N LEU A 278 9.89 -24.72 0.22
CA LEU A 278 9.95 -25.64 -0.91
C LEU A 278 11.38 -25.83 -1.44
N GLU A 279 12.14 -24.74 -1.57
CA GLU A 279 13.54 -24.80 -1.97
C GLU A 279 14.35 -25.64 -0.96
N LEU A 280 14.07 -25.47 0.33
CA LEU A 280 14.65 -26.29 1.38
C LEU A 280 14.30 -27.77 1.16
N ILE A 281 13.01 -28.12 1.05
CA ILE A 281 12.58 -29.51 0.85
C ILE A 281 13.18 -30.10 -0.43
N TYR A 282 13.25 -29.33 -1.53
CA TYR A 282 13.86 -29.76 -2.79
C TYR A 282 15.34 -30.10 -2.60
N SER A 283 16.10 -29.23 -1.94
CA SER A 283 17.53 -29.43 -1.70
C SER A 283 17.82 -30.71 -0.92
N TYR A 284 16.94 -31.08 0.02
CA TYR A 284 17.02 -32.34 0.76
C TYR A 284 16.65 -33.55 -0.10
N ASN A 285 15.66 -33.41 -0.98
CA ASN A 285 15.17 -34.50 -1.83
C ASN A 285 16.15 -34.86 -2.96
N GLU A 286 16.87 -33.88 -3.52
CA GLU A 286 17.98 -34.15 -4.45
C GLU A 286 19.18 -34.82 -3.76
N ALA A 287 19.45 -34.46 -2.50
CA ALA A 287 20.59 -34.98 -1.76
C ALA A 287 20.39 -36.43 -1.31
N ASN A 288 19.15 -36.89 -1.03
CA ASN A 288 18.89 -38.26 -0.57
C ASN A 288 17.45 -38.71 -0.89
N LYS A 289 17.31 -39.80 -1.65
CA LYS A 289 16.02 -40.33 -2.12
C LYS A 289 15.04 -40.85 -1.05
N ASN A 290 15.37 -40.83 0.25
CA ASN A 290 14.56 -41.40 1.34
C ASN A 290 14.74 -40.64 2.68
N ILE A 291 14.46 -39.34 2.72
CA ILE A 291 14.48 -38.55 3.97
C ILE A 291 13.06 -38.39 4.51
N THR A 292 12.85 -38.60 5.81
CA THR A 292 11.57 -38.35 6.49
C THR A 292 11.51 -36.92 7.03
N HIS A 293 10.31 -36.37 7.29
CA HIS A 293 10.17 -35.03 7.89
C HIS A 293 10.99 -34.82 9.16
N LYS A 294 11.20 -35.89 9.95
CA LYS A 294 12.00 -35.86 11.18
C LYS A 294 13.48 -35.59 10.91
N ASP A 295 14.02 -36.16 9.83
CA ASP A 295 15.43 -36.01 9.44
C ASP A 295 15.75 -34.58 8.94
N ILE A 296 14.76 -33.89 8.35
CA ILE A 296 14.88 -32.47 7.93
C ILE A 296 14.94 -31.58 9.18
N LEU A 297 14.03 -31.80 10.13
CA LEU A 297 13.96 -31.03 11.38
C LEU A 297 15.21 -31.22 12.25
N GLU A 298 15.74 -32.45 12.35
CA GLU A 298 16.97 -32.73 13.11
C GLU A 298 18.20 -32.07 12.47
N ASN A 299 18.30 -32.05 11.13
CA ASN A 299 19.42 -31.39 10.45
C ASN A 299 19.38 -29.86 10.56
N GLU A 300 18.20 -29.24 10.44
CA GLU A 300 18.07 -27.79 10.64
C GLU A 300 18.29 -27.40 12.10
N TYR A 301 17.85 -28.21 13.06
CA TYR A 301 18.17 -28.02 14.48
C TYR A 301 19.69 -28.03 14.74
N GLU A 302 20.44 -28.97 14.18
CA GLU A 302 21.90 -29.04 14.30
C GLU A 302 22.61 -27.88 13.58
N ARG A 303 22.07 -27.39 12.45
CA ARG A 303 22.55 -26.16 11.79
C ARG A 303 22.35 -24.92 12.66
N THR A 304 21.19 -24.81 13.31
CA THR A 304 20.89 -23.69 14.22
C THR A 304 21.83 -23.71 15.43
N LYS A 305 22.07 -24.90 16.00
CA LYS A 305 22.96 -25.11 17.16
C LYS A 305 24.43 -24.85 16.85
N SER A 306 24.85 -25.03 15.60
CA SER A 306 26.22 -24.75 15.15
C SER A 306 26.48 -23.30 14.73
N GLY A 307 25.52 -22.39 14.95
CA GLY A 307 25.68 -20.95 14.73
C GLY A 307 25.72 -20.51 13.26
N LYS A 308 25.37 -21.41 12.33
CA LYS A 308 25.07 -21.04 10.94
C LYS A 308 23.60 -20.58 10.91
N ASN A 309 23.32 -19.44 10.29
CA ASN A 309 21.98 -18.84 10.19
C ASN A 309 20.93 -19.84 9.65
N ALA A 310 20.34 -20.64 10.53
CA ALA A 310 19.16 -21.44 10.24
C ALA A 310 17.94 -20.60 10.64
N LYS A 311 17.03 -20.41 9.70
CA LYS A 311 15.72 -19.83 9.97
C LYS A 311 14.83 -20.98 10.43
N ILE A 312 14.59 -21.08 11.74
CA ILE A 312 13.50 -21.92 12.23
C ILE A 312 12.21 -21.26 11.75
N VAL A 313 11.50 -21.94 10.86
CA VAL A 313 10.10 -21.63 10.57
C VAL A 313 9.32 -22.27 11.69
N ASP A 314 8.78 -21.44 12.60
CA ASP A 314 7.76 -21.89 13.53
C ASP A 314 6.51 -22.24 12.71
N TRP A 315 6.06 -23.50 12.85
CA TRP A 315 4.87 -24.05 12.20
C TRP A 315 3.59 -23.64 12.92
#